data_AF-A0A0K8T5J4-F1
#
_entry.id   AF-A0A0K8T5J4-F1
#
_cell.length_a   1.000
_cell.length_b   1.000
_cell.length_c   1.000
_cell.angle_alpha   90.00
_cell.angle_beta   90.00
_cell.angle_gamma   90.00
#
_symmetry.space_group_name_H-M   'P 1'
#
loop_
_entity.id
_entity.type
_entity.pdbx_description
1 polymer ?
#
loop_
_entity_poly.entity_id
_entity_poly.type
_entity_poly.pdbx_seq_one_letter_code
_entity_poly.pdbx_strand_id
1 'polypeptide(L)'
;MFNTFSTTFYIFGLMGYWIFMPKYIETQFRKTAADASVITGTVGLACTAIGIISSGAIVSRLKPRPKYLAFWNLVTEAVDVLGTIMFAFIGCQKDDMHGSVGLDGSWLLNSTCNSQCACSPTIPYTPVCSEDGSQMYFSACHAGCLESGYINGSNVFQNCSCVPGSGVATPGPCPVDCATQFYIFLALLSFMKFLSSTGRAGNTIIQYRSVAPEDKSVSIAFTEISLCAITFIPSPVLFGIIVDASCQVWGYTCGEKGNCLLYYGQDLRYSLNFTSAAFLFIGFLLDVGVFCNVDKLKIYDDEDTNQELEETTKQGKDKTNQILLLDNKGLNGSNGKISEE
;
A
#
# COMPACT_ATOMS: atom_id res chain seq x y z
N MET A 1 22.28 1.28 3.31
CA MET A 1 22.09 1.02 1.86
C MET A 1 21.00 -0.01 1.60
N PHE A 2 21.16 -1.31 1.91
CA PHE A 2 20.12 -2.33 1.65
C PHE A 2 18.73 -1.94 2.19
N ASN A 3 18.64 -1.52 3.45
CA ASN A 3 17.40 -1.05 4.07
C ASN A 3 16.73 0.12 3.31
N THR A 4 17.53 1.08 2.83
CA THR A 4 17.03 2.22 2.05
C THR A 4 16.48 1.77 0.69
N PHE A 5 17.21 0.92 -0.03
CA PHE A 5 16.74 0.41 -1.32
C PHE A 5 15.50 -0.47 -1.16
N SER A 6 15.50 -1.38 -0.17
CA SER A 6 14.33 -2.19 0.20
C SER A 6 13.10 -1.31 0.43
N THR A 7 13.21 -0.34 1.34
CA THR A 7 12.15 0.64 1.63
C THR A 7 11.70 1.38 0.36
N THR A 8 12.62 1.74 -0.53
CA THR A 8 12.30 2.45 -1.77
C THR A 8 11.43 1.60 -2.69
N PHE A 9 11.85 0.37 -3.00
CA PHE A 9 11.07 -0.53 -3.88
C PHE A 9 9.74 -0.96 -3.25
N TYR A 10 9.73 -1.20 -1.93
CA TYR A 10 8.52 -1.52 -1.19
C TYR A 10 7.50 -0.38 -1.25
N ILE A 11 7.92 0.85 -0.93
CA ILE A 11 7.04 2.03 -0.98
C ILE A 11 6.65 2.36 -2.43
N PHE A 12 7.49 2.05 -3.42
CA PHE A 12 7.15 2.21 -4.84
C PHE A 12 5.90 1.42 -5.21
N GLY A 13 5.87 0.12 -4.90
CA GLY A 13 4.71 -0.73 -5.19
C GLY A 13 3.47 -0.32 -4.40
N LEU A 14 3.66 0.09 -3.13
CA LEU A 14 2.58 0.46 -2.23
C LEU A 14 1.95 1.81 -2.59
N MET A 15 2.74 2.83 -2.94
CA MET A 15 2.24 4.19 -3.20
C MET A 15 1.43 4.27 -4.48
N GLY A 16 1.92 3.70 -5.57
CA GLY A 16 1.20 3.67 -6.83
C GLY A 16 -0.15 2.97 -6.68
N TYR A 17 -0.16 1.82 -6.01
CA TYR A 17 -1.40 1.11 -5.70
C TYR A 17 -2.34 1.94 -4.81
N TRP A 18 -1.81 2.63 -3.79
CA TRP A 18 -2.61 3.44 -2.86
C TRP A 18 -3.29 4.64 -3.54
N ILE A 19 -2.58 5.32 -4.44
CA ILE A 19 -3.11 6.50 -5.15
C ILE A 19 -4.30 6.12 -6.03
N PHE A 20 -4.23 4.98 -6.72
CA PHE A 20 -5.30 4.50 -7.58
C PHE A 20 -6.30 3.58 -6.88
N MET A 21 -6.16 3.36 -5.57
CA MET A 21 -7.04 2.49 -4.78
C MET A 21 -8.51 2.92 -4.79
N PRO A 22 -8.88 4.21 -4.69
CA PRO A 22 -10.28 4.62 -4.82
C PRO A 22 -10.86 4.21 -6.18
N LYS A 23 -10.09 4.42 -7.26
CA LYS A 23 -10.50 4.04 -8.61
C LYS A 23 -10.60 2.54 -8.81
N TYR A 24 -9.69 1.78 -8.18
CA TYR A 24 -9.77 0.33 -8.11
C TYR A 24 -11.08 -0.11 -7.45
N ILE A 25 -11.44 0.48 -6.31
CA ILE A 25 -12.68 0.14 -5.59
C ILE A 25 -13.93 0.51 -6.39
N GLU A 26 -13.95 1.69 -7.03
CA GLU A 26 -15.03 2.10 -7.94
C GLU A 26 -15.25 1.06 -9.05
N THR A 27 -14.16 0.62 -9.69
CA THR A 27 -14.25 -0.26 -10.86
C THR A 27 -14.56 -1.71 -10.47
N GLN A 28 -13.93 -2.24 -9.42
CA GLN A 28 -14.05 -3.65 -9.04
C GLN A 28 -15.28 -3.98 -8.20
N PHE A 29 -15.79 -3.01 -7.43
CA PHE A 29 -16.90 -3.23 -6.49
C PHE A 29 -18.10 -2.31 -6.73
N ARG A 30 -18.09 -1.55 -7.84
CA ARG A 30 -19.14 -0.59 -8.24
C ARG A 30 -19.55 0.37 -7.13
N LYS A 31 -18.58 0.82 -6.34
CA LYS A 31 -18.80 1.87 -5.34
C LYS A 31 -18.71 3.25 -5.96
N THR A 32 -19.37 4.21 -5.33
CA THR A 32 -19.25 5.61 -5.74
C THR A 32 -17.83 6.11 -5.44
N ALA A 33 -17.36 7.10 -6.20
CA ALA A 33 -16.05 7.71 -5.98
C ALA A 33 -15.90 8.30 -4.56
N ALA A 34 -17.01 8.83 -4.01
CA ALA A 34 -17.05 9.35 -2.65
C ALA A 34 -16.85 8.23 -1.61
N ASP A 35 -17.64 7.15 -1.70
CA ASP A 35 -17.51 6.02 -0.77
C ASP A 35 -16.13 5.38 -0.85
N ALA A 36 -15.63 5.14 -2.07
CA ALA A 36 -14.31 4.54 -2.30
C ALA A 36 -13.18 5.37 -1.68
N SER A 37 -13.25 6.71 -1.81
CA SER A 37 -12.28 7.64 -1.25
C SER A 37 -12.35 7.69 0.27
N VAL A 38 -13.56 7.78 0.84
CA VAL A 38 -13.78 7.77 2.29
C VAL A 38 -13.26 6.48 2.90
N ILE A 39 -13.55 5.32 2.29
CA ILE A 39 -13.12 4.02 2.80
C ILE A 39 -11.60 3.88 2.73
N THR A 40 -11.00 4.19 1.57
CA THR A 40 -9.54 4.14 1.41
C THR A 40 -8.84 5.03 2.43
N GLY A 41 -9.31 6.28 2.59
CA GLY A 41 -8.74 7.23 3.54
C GLY A 41 -8.91 6.78 4.99
N THR A 42 -10.14 6.51 5.42
CA THR A 42 -10.46 6.23 6.82
C THR A 42 -9.90 4.89 7.30
N VAL A 43 -10.19 3.79 6.59
CA VAL A 43 -9.75 2.45 6.97
C VAL A 43 -8.22 2.36 6.91
N GLY A 44 -7.62 2.89 5.85
CA GLY A 44 -6.17 2.90 5.67
C GLY A 44 -5.43 3.62 6.79
N LEU A 45 -5.82 4.86 7.06
CA LEU A 45 -5.17 5.69 8.07
C LEU A 45 -5.38 5.15 9.48
N ALA A 46 -6.61 4.73 9.82
CA ALA A 46 -6.91 4.19 11.15
C ALA A 46 -6.11 2.92 11.44
N CYS A 47 -6.11 1.94 10.52
CA CYS A 47 -5.38 0.68 10.71
C CYS A 47 -3.86 0.91 10.79
N THR A 48 -3.33 1.81 9.96
CA THR A 48 -1.91 2.18 9.97
C THR A 48 -1.52 2.86 11.28
N ALA A 49 -2.36 3.77 11.80
CA ALA A 49 -2.09 4.45 13.07
C ALA A 49 -2.06 3.47 14.25
N ILE A 50 -3.05 2.57 14.31
CA ILE A 50 -3.13 1.54 15.35
C ILE A 50 -1.90 0.61 15.29
N GLY A 51 -1.47 0.20 14.09
CA GLY A 51 -0.31 -0.66 13.95
C GLY A 51 1.01 0.02 14.32
N ILE A 52 1.24 1.27 13.93
CA ILE A 52 2.45 2.03 14.36
C ILE A 52 2.49 2.22 15.88
N ILE A 53 1.36 2.60 16.50
CA ILE A 53 1.29 2.83 17.95
C ILE A 53 1.50 1.52 18.70
N SER A 54 0.84 0.43 18.28
CA SER A 54 0.99 -0.88 18.91
C SER A 54 2.41 -1.44 18.77
N SER A 55 3.02 -1.36 17.57
CA SER A 55 4.41 -1.78 17.38
C SER A 55 5.38 -0.91 18.18
N GLY A 56 5.18 0.40 18.22
CA GLY A 56 5.99 1.31 19.03
C GLY A 56 5.94 0.97 20.51
N ALA A 57 4.74 0.67 21.05
CA ALA A 57 4.56 0.24 22.43
C ALA A 57 5.26 -1.11 22.71
N ILE A 58 5.08 -2.10 21.83
CA ILE A 58 5.70 -3.43 21.95
C ILE A 58 7.23 -3.32 21.94
N VAL A 59 7.79 -2.61 20.96
CA VAL A 59 9.25 -2.47 20.81
C VAL A 59 9.86 -1.69 21.98
N SER A 60 9.17 -0.66 22.47
CA SER A 60 9.63 0.12 23.62
C SER A 60 9.63 -0.68 24.92
N ARG A 61 8.69 -1.62 25.08
CA ARG A 61 8.56 -2.45 26.30
C ARG A 61 9.43 -3.69 26.28
N LEU A 62 9.44 -4.42 25.16
CA LEU A 62 10.11 -5.73 25.06
C LEU A 62 11.57 -5.64 24.60
N LYS A 63 11.99 -4.49 24.06
CA LYS A 63 13.33 -4.26 23.49
C LYS A 63 13.86 -5.48 22.70
N PRO A 64 13.12 -5.95 21.68
CA PRO A 64 13.43 -7.19 20.98
C PRO A 64 14.75 -7.12 20.21
N ARG A 65 15.51 -8.22 20.20
CA ARG A 65 16.79 -8.27 19.47
C ARG A 65 16.64 -7.87 17.99
N PRO A 66 17.67 -7.27 17.38
CA PRO A 66 17.68 -6.85 15.97
C PRO A 66 17.18 -7.92 14.99
N LYS A 67 17.60 -9.17 15.19
CA LYS A 67 17.16 -10.30 14.35
C LYS A 67 15.65 -10.50 14.36
N TYR A 68 14.99 -10.35 15.50
CA TYR A 68 13.54 -10.51 15.61
C TYR A 68 12.80 -9.37 14.90
N LEU A 69 13.32 -8.15 14.97
CA LEU A 69 12.76 -7.01 14.23
C LEU A 69 12.87 -7.23 12.72
N ALA A 70 14.06 -7.58 12.22
CA ALA A 70 14.27 -7.86 10.80
C ALA A 70 13.45 -9.07 10.31
N PHE A 71 13.33 -10.13 11.13
CA PHE A 71 12.47 -11.26 10.82
C PHE A 71 10.99 -10.86 10.76
N TRP A 72 10.51 -10.04 11.69
CA TRP A 72 9.13 -9.56 11.68
C TRP A 72 8.84 -8.74 10.42
N ASN A 73 9.78 -7.88 10.00
CA ASN A 73 9.64 -7.12 8.75
C ASN A 73 9.45 -8.05 7.55
N LEU A 74 10.28 -9.09 7.42
CA LEU A 74 10.13 -10.11 6.37
C LEU A 74 8.77 -10.80 6.39
N VAL A 75 8.26 -11.13 7.57
CA VAL A 75 6.92 -11.73 7.71
C VAL A 75 5.85 -10.78 7.22
N THR A 76 5.90 -9.50 7.63
CA THR A 76 4.91 -8.51 7.21
C THR A 76 4.96 -8.25 5.70
N GLU A 77 6.15 -8.14 5.12
CA GLU A 77 6.30 -7.93 3.67
C GLU A 77 5.88 -9.16 2.86
N ALA A 78 6.14 -10.37 3.34
CA ALA A 78 5.65 -11.59 2.71
C ALA A 78 4.12 -11.67 2.72
N VAL A 79 3.48 -11.28 3.84
CA VAL A 79 2.01 -11.18 3.92
C VAL A 79 1.51 -10.13 2.94
N ASP A 80 2.21 -9.01 2.78
CA ASP A 80 1.84 -7.97 1.82
C ASP A 80 1.90 -8.46 0.37
N VAL A 81 2.99 -9.11 -0.02
CA VAL A 81 3.11 -9.71 -1.37
C VAL A 81 1.99 -10.72 -1.62
N LEU A 82 1.76 -11.65 -0.68
CA LEU A 82 0.72 -12.68 -0.82
C LEU A 82 -0.68 -12.07 -0.86
N GLY A 83 -0.97 -11.09 -0.01
CA GLY A 83 -2.28 -10.43 0.03
C GLY A 83 -2.55 -9.58 -1.21
N THR A 84 -1.53 -8.89 -1.76
CA THR A 84 -1.67 -8.18 -3.03
C THR A 84 -1.92 -9.15 -4.20
N ILE A 85 -1.26 -10.30 -4.22
CA ILE A 85 -1.56 -11.36 -5.20
C ILE A 85 -2.99 -11.87 -5.00
N MET A 86 -3.45 -12.06 -3.76
CA MET A 86 -4.82 -12.48 -3.47
C MET A 86 -5.86 -11.47 -3.97
N PHE A 87 -5.60 -10.16 -3.85
CA PHE A 87 -6.46 -9.11 -4.41
C PHE A 87 -6.63 -9.21 -5.93
N ALA A 88 -5.65 -9.74 -6.66
CA ALA A 88 -5.77 -9.99 -8.09
C ALA A 88 -6.94 -10.96 -8.42
N PHE A 89 -7.29 -11.85 -7.49
CA PHE A 89 -8.35 -12.84 -7.67
C PHE A 89 -9.68 -12.44 -7.03
N ILE A 90 -9.69 -11.45 -6.14
CA ILE A 90 -10.91 -10.91 -5.53
C ILE A 90 -11.42 -9.77 -6.40
N GLY A 91 -12.62 -9.92 -6.94
CA GLY A 91 -13.29 -8.85 -7.68
C GLY A 91 -14.71 -9.25 -8.03
N CYS A 92 -15.49 -8.26 -8.40
CA CYS A 92 -16.88 -8.44 -8.76
C CYS A 92 -17.10 -7.92 -10.17
N GLN A 93 -16.69 -8.72 -11.15
CA GLN A 93 -17.00 -8.45 -12.55
C GLN A 93 -18.22 -9.26 -12.96
N LYS A 94 -19.25 -8.53 -13.37
CA LYS A 94 -20.31 -9.04 -14.22
C LYS A 94 -20.08 -8.39 -15.58
N ASP A 95 -19.86 -9.18 -16.62
CA ASP A 95 -19.80 -8.69 -18.01
C ASP A 95 -21.23 -8.40 -18.47
N ASP A 96 -21.79 -7.31 -17.95
CA ASP A 96 -23.16 -6.87 -18.22
C ASP A 96 -23.21 -5.71 -19.22
N MET A 97 -22.07 -5.17 -19.67
CA MET A 97 -22.07 -4.11 -20.67
C MET A 97 -22.48 -4.63 -22.05
N HIS A 98 -23.50 -4.02 -22.63
CA HIS A 98 -23.85 -4.20 -24.03
C HIS A 98 -22.81 -3.57 -24.96
N GLY A 99 -22.39 -4.33 -25.98
CA GLY A 99 -21.44 -3.91 -27.01
C GLY A 99 -20.53 -5.07 -27.41
N SER A 100 -19.68 -4.85 -28.41
CA SER A 100 -18.72 -5.83 -28.87
C SER A 100 -17.35 -5.21 -29.07
N VAL A 101 -16.28 -5.98 -28.89
CA VAL A 101 -14.92 -5.51 -29.20
C VAL A 101 -14.71 -5.56 -30.71
N GLY A 102 -14.40 -4.41 -31.31
CA GLY A 102 -14.04 -4.31 -32.73
C GLY A 102 -12.64 -4.83 -33.02
N LEU A 103 -12.31 -5.00 -34.30
CA LEU A 103 -11.01 -5.50 -34.77
C LEU A 103 -9.83 -4.60 -34.36
N ASP A 104 -10.09 -3.30 -34.18
CA ASP A 104 -9.09 -2.30 -33.76
C ASP A 104 -8.95 -2.22 -32.23
N GLY A 105 -9.60 -3.12 -31.48
CA GLY A 105 -9.63 -3.12 -30.01
C GLY A 105 -10.57 -2.08 -29.39
N SER A 106 -11.27 -1.28 -30.20
CA SER A 106 -12.26 -0.31 -29.74
C SER A 106 -13.60 -0.99 -29.39
N TRP A 107 -14.28 -0.48 -28.36
CA TRP A 107 -15.60 -0.98 -28.00
C TRP A 107 -16.67 -0.43 -28.96
N LEU A 108 -17.30 -1.30 -29.75
CA LEU A 108 -18.36 -0.97 -30.69
C LEU A 108 -19.70 -1.01 -29.98
N LEU A 109 -20.27 0.18 -29.75
CA LEU A 109 -21.58 0.36 -29.09
C LEU A 109 -22.76 0.42 -30.07
N ASN A 110 -22.48 0.68 -31.35
CA ASN A 110 -23.53 0.80 -32.36
C ASN A 110 -23.89 -0.58 -32.90
N SER A 111 -25.18 -0.88 -32.94
CA SER A 111 -25.77 -2.16 -33.33
C SER A 111 -27.02 -1.94 -34.18
N THR A 112 -27.62 -3.00 -34.71
CA THR A 112 -28.86 -2.90 -35.50
C THR A 112 -30.04 -2.40 -34.68
N CYS A 113 -30.04 -2.60 -33.36
CA CYS A 113 -31.15 -2.22 -32.48
C CYS A 113 -31.17 -0.72 -32.11
N ASN A 114 -30.02 -0.04 -32.12
CA ASN A 114 -29.92 1.40 -31.80
C ASN A 114 -29.68 2.28 -33.04
N SER A 115 -29.72 1.69 -34.25
CA SER A 115 -29.53 2.41 -35.50
C SER A 115 -30.57 3.51 -35.74
N GLN A 116 -31.78 3.36 -35.17
CA GLN A 116 -32.84 4.36 -35.25
C GLN A 116 -32.54 5.64 -34.45
N CYS A 117 -31.67 5.57 -33.46
CA CYS A 117 -31.38 6.71 -32.58
C CYS A 117 -30.25 7.60 -33.11
N ALA A 118 -29.47 7.15 -34.11
CA ALA A 118 -28.34 7.88 -34.69
C ALA A 118 -27.39 8.47 -33.62
N CYS A 119 -26.95 7.63 -32.67
CA CYS A 119 -26.20 8.06 -31.50
C CYS A 119 -24.91 8.81 -31.88
N SER A 120 -24.74 10.01 -31.33
CA SER A 120 -23.51 10.78 -31.53
C SER A 120 -22.30 10.03 -30.95
N PRO A 121 -21.16 9.98 -31.64
CA PRO A 121 -19.91 9.43 -31.09
C PRO A 121 -19.42 10.15 -29.83
N THR A 122 -19.92 11.37 -29.58
CA THR A 122 -19.50 12.23 -28.45
C THR A 122 -20.51 12.27 -27.31
N ILE A 123 -21.52 11.40 -27.29
CA ILE A 123 -22.54 11.41 -26.24
C ILE A 123 -21.89 11.09 -24.87
N PRO A 124 -22.23 11.82 -23.80
CA PRO A 124 -21.64 11.56 -22.47
C PRO A 124 -22.09 10.20 -21.93
N TYR A 125 -21.19 9.55 -21.18
CA TYR A 125 -21.50 8.32 -20.46
C TYR A 125 -22.60 8.58 -19.43
N THR A 126 -23.75 7.98 -19.68
CA THR A 126 -24.98 8.13 -18.89
C THR A 126 -25.61 6.76 -18.78
N PRO A 127 -25.00 5.84 -18.00
CA PRO A 127 -25.34 4.43 -18.06
C PRO A 127 -26.82 4.22 -17.73
N VAL A 128 -27.43 3.26 -18.42
CA VAL A 128 -28.78 2.79 -18.14
C VAL A 128 -28.76 1.27 -17.95
N CYS A 129 -29.56 0.78 -17.04
CA CYS A 129 -29.73 -0.64 -16.78
C CYS A 129 -31.08 -1.11 -17.32
N SER A 130 -31.10 -2.27 -17.97
CA SER A 130 -32.34 -2.97 -18.31
C SER A 130 -33.16 -3.27 -17.06
N GLU A 131 -34.50 -3.25 -17.16
CA GLU A 131 -35.41 -3.53 -16.04
C GLU A 131 -35.17 -4.90 -15.38
N ASP A 132 -34.73 -5.89 -16.16
CA ASP A 132 -34.38 -7.23 -15.67
C ASP A 132 -33.02 -7.29 -14.94
N GLY A 133 -32.25 -6.20 -14.90
CA GLY A 133 -30.92 -6.14 -14.28
C GLY A 133 -29.84 -6.97 -14.99
N SER A 134 -30.11 -7.43 -16.21
CA SER A 134 -29.21 -8.34 -16.92
C SER A 134 -28.10 -7.60 -17.67
N GLN A 135 -28.43 -6.48 -18.32
CA GLN A 135 -27.53 -5.73 -19.19
C GLN A 135 -27.56 -4.22 -18.90
N MET A 136 -26.37 -3.62 -18.88
CA MET A 136 -26.15 -2.18 -18.84
C MET A 136 -25.74 -1.64 -20.21
N TYR A 137 -26.21 -0.45 -20.54
CA TYR A 137 -25.91 0.24 -21.80
C TYR A 137 -25.22 1.56 -21.48
N PHE A 138 -24.37 2.01 -22.40
CA PHE A 138 -23.59 3.24 -22.23
C PHE A 138 -24.43 4.51 -22.08
N SER A 139 -25.56 4.55 -22.79
CA SER A 139 -26.57 5.60 -22.68
C SER A 139 -27.94 5.09 -23.13
N ALA A 140 -28.99 5.84 -22.83
CA ALA A 140 -30.35 5.56 -23.30
C ALA A 140 -30.44 5.45 -24.84
N CYS A 141 -29.64 6.24 -25.56
CA CYS A 141 -29.53 6.14 -27.03
C CYS A 141 -28.97 4.78 -27.46
N HIS A 142 -27.90 4.32 -26.81
CA HIS A 142 -27.29 3.02 -27.12
C HIS A 142 -28.18 1.83 -26.72
N ALA A 143 -29.11 2.03 -25.78
CA ALA A 143 -30.18 1.09 -25.46
C ALA A 143 -31.35 1.13 -26.47
N GLY A 144 -31.32 2.05 -27.43
CA GLY A 144 -32.35 2.21 -28.46
C GLY A 144 -33.66 2.80 -27.94
N CYS A 145 -33.63 3.56 -26.84
CA CYS A 145 -34.82 4.15 -26.22
C CYS A 145 -35.28 5.40 -26.96
N LEU A 146 -36.59 5.49 -27.24
CA LEU A 146 -37.20 6.63 -27.92
C LEU A 146 -38.00 7.53 -26.99
N GLU A 147 -38.39 7.02 -25.81
CA GLU A 147 -39.26 7.71 -24.87
C GLU A 147 -38.63 7.75 -23.48
N SER A 148 -38.87 8.85 -22.75
CA SER A 148 -38.50 8.99 -21.34
C SER A 148 -39.74 9.27 -20.52
N GLY A 149 -39.95 8.51 -19.46
CA GLY A 149 -41.06 8.67 -18.52
C GLY A 149 -40.57 8.92 -17.09
N TYR A 150 -41.52 9.19 -16.21
CA TYR A 150 -41.28 9.28 -14.77
C TYR A 150 -42.23 8.34 -14.04
N ILE A 151 -41.70 7.25 -13.48
CA ILE A 151 -42.48 6.23 -12.80
C ILE A 151 -41.97 6.09 -11.37
N ASN A 152 -42.88 6.12 -10.39
CA ASN A 152 -42.61 5.88 -8.97
C ASN A 152 -41.46 6.73 -8.39
N GLY A 153 -41.33 8.00 -8.82
CA GLY A 153 -40.29 8.89 -8.29
C GLY A 153 -38.93 8.79 -9.02
N SER A 154 -38.82 7.96 -10.06
CA SER A 154 -37.60 7.75 -10.84
C SER A 154 -37.81 8.03 -12.32
N ASN A 155 -36.81 8.63 -12.97
CA ASN A 155 -36.78 8.71 -14.44
C ASN A 155 -36.63 7.29 -15.00
N VAL A 156 -37.39 6.95 -16.03
CA VAL A 156 -37.30 5.67 -16.73
C VAL A 156 -37.24 5.93 -18.24
N PHE A 157 -36.58 5.05 -18.97
CA PHE A 157 -36.54 5.07 -20.42
C PHE A 157 -37.41 3.93 -20.96
N GLN A 158 -38.19 4.22 -21.98
CA GLN A 158 -39.18 3.32 -22.55
C GLN A 158 -38.95 3.21 -24.07
N ASN A 159 -39.57 2.17 -24.64
CA ASN A 159 -39.46 1.88 -26.07
C ASN A 159 -37.99 1.68 -26.49
N CYS A 160 -37.25 0.94 -25.66
CA CYS A 160 -35.83 0.63 -25.85
C CYS A 160 -35.67 -0.63 -26.71
N SER A 161 -35.29 -0.45 -27.98
CA SER A 161 -35.20 -1.55 -28.96
C SER A 161 -34.07 -2.56 -28.69
N CYS A 162 -33.01 -2.16 -27.97
CA CYS A 162 -31.93 -3.09 -27.61
C CYS A 162 -32.21 -3.86 -26.32
N VAL A 163 -33.17 -3.40 -25.51
CA VAL A 163 -33.50 -4.01 -24.22
C VAL A 163 -34.48 -5.17 -24.43
N PRO A 164 -34.11 -6.42 -24.11
CA PRO A 164 -35.00 -7.56 -24.27
C PRO A 164 -36.19 -7.49 -23.30
N GLY A 165 -37.37 -7.91 -23.75
CA GLY A 165 -38.56 -8.01 -22.90
C GLY A 165 -39.41 -6.73 -22.90
N SER A 166 -39.49 -6.05 -21.75
CA SER A 166 -40.38 -4.89 -21.54
C SER A 166 -39.94 -3.63 -22.30
N GLY A 167 -38.70 -3.60 -22.80
CA GLY A 167 -38.15 -2.42 -23.48
C GLY A 167 -38.00 -1.22 -22.54
N VAL A 168 -37.84 -1.47 -21.23
CA VAL A 168 -37.72 -0.45 -20.19
C VAL A 168 -36.31 -0.49 -19.61
N ALA A 169 -35.71 0.69 -19.42
CA ALA A 169 -34.42 0.85 -18.77
C ALA A 169 -34.46 1.95 -17.70
N THR A 170 -33.72 1.75 -16.61
CA THR A 170 -33.58 2.72 -15.52
C THR A 170 -32.22 3.40 -15.57
N PRO A 171 -32.10 4.68 -15.16
CA PRO A 171 -30.83 5.38 -15.10
C PRO A 171 -29.89 4.76 -14.05
N GLY A 172 -28.61 4.73 -14.38
CA GLY A 172 -27.54 4.20 -13.55
C GLY A 172 -27.03 2.82 -13.99
N PRO A 173 -25.91 2.38 -13.41
CA PRO A 173 -25.37 1.04 -13.63
C PRO A 173 -26.29 -0.02 -13.01
N CYS A 174 -26.27 -1.24 -13.56
CA CYS A 174 -27.05 -2.34 -13.00
C CYS A 174 -26.59 -2.71 -11.58
N PRO A 175 -27.54 -3.03 -10.67
CA PRO A 175 -27.21 -3.48 -9.33
C PRO A 175 -26.45 -4.81 -9.41
N VAL A 176 -25.35 -4.88 -8.68
CA VAL A 176 -24.53 -6.08 -8.56
C VAL A 176 -24.42 -6.45 -7.08
N ASP A 177 -24.74 -7.70 -6.75
CA ASP A 177 -24.56 -8.20 -5.39
C ASP A 177 -23.10 -8.62 -5.18
N CYS A 178 -22.30 -7.66 -4.74
CA CYS A 178 -20.87 -7.83 -4.47
C CYS A 178 -20.52 -7.64 -3.00
N ALA A 179 -21.52 -7.61 -2.12
CA ALA A 179 -21.33 -7.21 -0.72
C ALA A 179 -20.30 -8.10 -0.02
N THR A 180 -20.41 -9.42 -0.20
CA THR A 180 -19.51 -10.39 0.43
C THR A 180 -18.06 -10.20 -0.02
N GLN A 181 -17.80 -10.12 -1.33
CA GLN A 181 -16.46 -9.93 -1.90
C GLN A 181 -15.86 -8.60 -1.45
N PHE A 182 -16.69 -7.55 -1.36
CA PHE A 182 -16.27 -6.25 -0.88
C PHE A 182 -15.89 -6.27 0.60
N TYR A 183 -16.68 -6.90 1.47
CA TYR A 183 -16.34 -7.02 2.89
C TYR A 183 -15.11 -7.88 3.13
N ILE A 184 -14.92 -8.97 2.37
CA ILE A 184 -13.70 -9.78 2.40
C ILE A 184 -12.48 -8.92 2.02
N PHE A 185 -12.58 -8.16 0.93
CA PHE A 185 -11.53 -7.25 0.50
C PHE A 185 -11.19 -6.21 1.56
N LEU A 186 -12.19 -5.59 2.20
CA LEU A 186 -11.97 -4.61 3.26
C LEU A 186 -11.33 -5.22 4.50
N ALA A 187 -11.74 -6.42 4.90
CA ALA A 187 -11.16 -7.12 6.05
C ALA A 187 -9.68 -7.44 5.81
N LEU A 188 -9.36 -7.97 4.62
CA LEU A 188 -7.98 -8.27 4.22
C LEU A 188 -7.14 -6.99 4.12
N LEU A 189 -7.65 -5.94 3.48
CA LEU A 189 -6.98 -4.64 3.39
C LEU A 189 -6.65 -4.07 4.77
N SER A 190 -7.62 -4.11 5.70
CA SER A 190 -7.44 -3.62 7.06
C SER A 190 -6.35 -4.40 7.79
N PHE A 191 -6.41 -5.73 7.70
CA PHE A 191 -5.44 -6.63 8.32
C PHE A 191 -4.02 -6.41 7.77
N MET A 192 -3.88 -6.34 6.44
CA MET A 192 -2.61 -6.04 5.78
C MET A 192 -2.07 -4.68 6.24
N LYS A 193 -2.85 -3.60 6.15
CA LYS A 193 -2.41 -2.26 6.56
C LYS A 193 -1.96 -2.20 8.01
N PHE A 194 -2.68 -2.88 8.90
CA PHE A 194 -2.26 -3.03 10.28
C PHE A 194 -0.89 -3.72 10.37
N LEU A 195 -0.74 -4.92 9.79
CA LEU A 195 0.53 -5.67 9.81
C LEU A 195 1.69 -4.90 9.17
N SER A 196 1.55 -4.38 7.95
CA SER A 196 2.62 -3.63 7.26
C SER A 196 3.13 -2.49 8.14
N SER A 197 2.22 -1.78 8.80
CA SER A 197 2.57 -0.63 9.62
C SER A 197 3.36 -1.00 10.89
N THR A 198 3.17 -2.23 11.41
CA THR A 198 3.98 -2.73 12.53
C THR A 198 5.43 -3.03 12.13
N GLY A 199 5.66 -3.53 10.91
CA GLY A 199 7.01 -3.77 10.37
C GLY A 199 7.78 -2.47 10.10
N ARG A 200 7.08 -1.39 9.69
CA ARG A 200 7.71 -0.09 9.45
C ARG A 200 8.45 0.47 10.67
N ALA A 201 7.97 0.21 11.89
CA ALA A 201 8.67 0.61 13.10
C ALA A 201 10.04 -0.07 13.22
N GLY A 202 10.13 -1.37 12.88
CA GLY A 202 11.38 -2.11 12.84
C GLY A 202 12.36 -1.56 11.81
N ASN A 203 11.89 -1.31 10.58
CA ASN A 203 12.73 -0.76 9.51
C ASN A 203 13.31 0.63 9.84
N THR A 204 12.53 1.49 10.50
CA THR A 204 13.02 2.78 10.98
C THR A 204 14.09 2.62 12.07
N ILE A 205 13.90 1.70 13.02
CA ILE A 205 14.90 1.46 14.08
C ILE A 205 16.20 0.91 13.50
N ILE A 206 16.12 -0.05 12.58
CA ILE A 206 17.28 -0.61 11.88
C ILE A 206 18.02 0.50 11.13
N GLN A 207 17.31 1.40 10.45
CA GLN A 207 17.90 2.56 9.77
C GLN A 207 18.72 3.42 10.73
N TYR A 208 18.15 3.82 11.87
CA TYR A 208 18.83 4.69 12.85
C TYR A 208 20.03 4.04 13.53
N ARG A 209 19.99 2.73 13.74
CA ARG A 209 21.06 1.99 14.44
C ARG A 209 22.13 1.45 13.50
N SER A 210 21.92 1.55 12.19
CA SER A 210 22.92 1.15 11.18
C SER A 210 23.96 2.24 10.90
N VAL A 211 23.78 3.43 11.45
CA VAL A 211 24.63 4.61 11.18
C VAL A 211 25.13 5.23 12.47
N ALA A 212 26.27 5.91 12.40
CA ALA A 212 26.81 6.64 13.54
C ALA A 212 25.84 7.75 13.99
N PRO A 213 25.82 8.12 15.29
CA PRO A 213 24.93 9.16 15.82
C PRO A 213 24.98 10.48 15.05
N GLU A 214 26.16 10.85 14.54
CA GLU A 214 26.44 12.08 13.80
C GLU A 214 25.82 12.06 12.39
N ASP A 215 25.67 10.87 11.79
CA ASP A 215 25.24 10.67 10.40
C ASP A 215 23.73 10.34 10.27
N LYS A 216 22.98 10.32 11.37
CA LYS A 216 21.55 9.96 11.37
C LYS A 216 20.72 10.86 10.45
N SER A 217 20.94 12.17 10.51
CA SER A 217 20.24 13.14 9.65
C SER A 217 20.57 12.93 8.18
N VAL A 218 21.84 12.64 7.86
CA VAL A 218 22.32 12.34 6.50
C VAL A 218 21.66 11.05 5.97
N SER A 219 21.53 10.02 6.81
CA SER A 219 20.87 8.75 6.43
C SER A 219 19.37 8.92 6.13
N ILE A 220 18.67 9.74 6.92
CA ILE A 220 17.26 10.06 6.67
C ILE A 220 17.15 10.84 5.37
N ALA A 221 17.96 11.89 5.19
CA ALA A 221 17.96 12.70 3.98
C ALA A 221 18.25 11.86 2.73
N PHE A 222 19.22 10.94 2.81
CA PHE A 222 19.53 10.02 1.72
C PHE A 222 18.34 9.10 1.36
N THR A 223 17.63 8.60 2.37
CA THR A 223 16.45 7.75 2.15
C THR A 223 15.30 8.54 1.56
N GLU A 224 15.05 9.75 2.04
CA GLU A 224 13.99 10.62 1.52
C GLU A 224 14.29 11.09 0.09
N ILE A 225 15.54 11.45 -0.22
CA ILE A 225 15.95 11.77 -1.59
C ILE A 225 15.72 10.57 -2.52
N SER A 226 16.02 9.34 -2.06
CA SER A 226 15.78 8.12 -2.83
C SER A 226 14.28 7.90 -3.08
N LEU A 227 13.43 8.12 -2.06
CA LEU A 227 11.97 8.04 -2.19
C LEU A 227 11.42 9.10 -3.14
N CYS A 228 11.84 10.36 -3.02
CA CYS A 228 11.41 11.43 -3.92
C CYS A 228 11.82 11.16 -5.37
N ALA A 229 13.06 10.73 -5.59
CA ALA A 229 13.60 10.51 -6.93
C ALA A 229 13.00 9.28 -7.62
N ILE A 230 12.81 8.18 -6.88
CA ILE A 230 12.45 6.87 -7.46
C ILE A 230 10.99 6.53 -7.24
N THR A 231 10.39 6.97 -6.12
CA THR A 231 9.05 6.53 -5.71
C THR A 231 7.97 7.57 -5.97
N PHE A 232 8.03 8.74 -5.34
CA PHE A 232 6.88 9.65 -5.29
C PHE A 232 6.49 10.25 -6.65
N ILE A 233 7.42 10.36 -7.59
CA ILE A 233 7.12 10.84 -8.95
C ILE A 233 6.94 9.67 -9.92
N PRO A 234 7.86 8.69 -10.00
CA PRO A 234 7.76 7.65 -11.03
C PRO A 234 6.67 6.60 -10.75
N SER A 235 6.35 6.31 -9.48
CA SER A 235 5.30 5.33 -9.15
C SER A 235 3.90 5.78 -9.60
N PRO A 236 3.41 6.99 -9.26
CA PRO A 236 2.11 7.46 -9.78
C PRO A 236 2.06 7.52 -11.30
N VAL A 237 3.16 7.86 -11.97
CA VAL A 237 3.23 7.89 -13.44
C VAL A 237 3.10 6.47 -14.02
N LEU A 238 3.86 5.50 -13.51
CA LEU A 238 3.79 4.12 -13.98
C LEU A 238 2.39 3.54 -13.77
N PHE A 239 1.85 3.68 -12.56
CA PHE A 239 0.52 3.17 -12.24
C PHE A 239 -0.58 3.92 -13.02
N GLY A 240 -0.40 5.22 -13.28
CA GLY A 240 -1.30 5.99 -14.14
C GLY A 240 -1.35 5.44 -15.57
N ILE A 241 -0.20 5.11 -16.16
CA ILE A 241 -0.14 4.47 -17.49
C ILE A 241 -0.86 3.12 -17.48
N ILE A 242 -0.73 2.33 -16.41
CA ILE A 242 -1.42 1.04 -16.27
C ILE A 242 -2.95 1.22 -16.19
N VAL A 243 -3.40 2.20 -15.41
CA VAL A 243 -4.82 2.53 -15.28
C VAL A 243 -5.38 3.01 -16.63
N ASP A 244 -4.67 3.90 -17.31
CA ASP A 244 -5.04 4.43 -18.62
C ASP A 244 -5.04 3.35 -19.71
N ALA A 245 -4.11 2.40 -19.66
CA ALA A 245 -4.05 1.26 -20.58
C ALA A 245 -5.26 0.33 -20.42
N SER A 246 -5.85 0.28 -19.22
CA SER A 246 -7.05 -0.49 -18.94
C SER A 246 -8.34 0.26 -19.32
N CYS A 247 -8.22 1.45 -19.92
CA CYS A 247 -9.37 2.24 -20.31
C CYS A 247 -10.10 1.65 -21.52
N GLN A 248 -11.40 1.39 -21.37
CA GLN A 248 -12.27 0.92 -22.44
C GLN A 248 -12.98 2.08 -23.14
N VAL A 249 -13.42 3.10 -22.39
CA VAL A 249 -14.07 4.28 -22.97
C VAL A 249 -13.53 5.58 -22.39
N TRP A 250 -12.97 6.41 -23.27
CA TRP A 250 -12.46 7.74 -22.93
C TRP A 250 -13.57 8.78 -22.89
N GLY A 251 -13.53 9.63 -21.87
CA GLY A 251 -14.33 10.84 -21.85
C GLY A 251 -13.69 11.95 -22.66
N TYR A 252 -14.51 12.80 -23.26
CA TYR A 252 -14.07 13.98 -23.99
C TYR A 252 -14.74 15.21 -23.41
N THR A 253 -13.93 16.23 -23.10
CA THR A 253 -14.43 17.52 -22.61
C THR A 253 -13.86 18.60 -23.51
N CYS A 254 -14.74 19.39 -24.14
CA CYS A 254 -14.33 20.43 -25.09
C CYS A 254 -13.49 19.92 -26.28
N GLY A 255 -13.72 18.68 -26.73
CA GLY A 255 -12.99 18.07 -27.86
C GLY A 255 -11.66 17.41 -27.49
N GLU A 256 -11.18 17.61 -26.26
CA GLU A 256 -9.93 17.02 -25.76
C GLU A 256 -10.21 15.76 -24.95
N LYS A 257 -9.27 14.81 -25.02
CA LYS A 257 -9.30 13.55 -24.28
C LYS A 257 -9.17 13.83 -22.77
N GLY A 258 -10.16 13.43 -22.00
CA GLY A 258 -10.24 13.60 -20.56
C GLY A 258 -10.09 12.29 -19.77
N ASN A 259 -10.79 12.20 -18.63
CA ASN A 259 -10.81 11.01 -17.78
C ASN A 259 -11.46 9.83 -18.52
N CYS A 260 -10.95 8.63 -18.27
CA CYS A 260 -11.60 7.41 -18.68
C CYS A 260 -12.89 7.15 -17.87
N LEU A 261 -13.98 6.91 -18.59
CA LEU A 261 -15.33 6.74 -18.03
C LEU A 261 -15.59 5.28 -17.63
N LEU A 262 -14.99 4.34 -18.36
CA LEU A 262 -15.16 2.91 -18.16
C LEU A 262 -13.84 2.17 -18.39
N TYR A 263 -13.52 1.24 -17.50
CA TYR A 263 -12.30 0.45 -17.53
C TYR A 263 -12.62 -1.03 -17.70
N TYR A 264 -11.73 -1.77 -18.38
CA TYR A 264 -11.72 -3.23 -18.32
C TYR A 264 -11.31 -3.66 -16.91
N GLY A 265 -12.29 -4.13 -16.14
CA GLY A 265 -12.09 -4.49 -14.73
C GLY A 265 -11.01 -5.56 -14.55
N GLN A 266 -10.94 -6.56 -15.43
CA GLN A 266 -10.01 -7.68 -15.29
C GLN A 266 -8.56 -7.23 -15.51
N ASP A 267 -8.33 -6.47 -16.58
CA ASP A 267 -7.01 -5.96 -16.94
C ASP A 267 -6.50 -4.96 -15.91
N LEU A 268 -7.37 -4.07 -15.45
CA LEU A 268 -7.06 -3.12 -14.38
C LEU A 268 -6.67 -3.87 -13.10
N ARG A 269 -7.44 -4.91 -12.73
CA ARG A 269 -7.21 -5.69 -11.52
C ARG A 269 -5.89 -6.44 -11.55
N TYR A 270 -5.62 -7.17 -12.63
CA TYR A 270 -4.38 -7.93 -12.75
C TYR A 270 -3.16 -7.02 -12.88
N SER A 271 -3.22 -6.03 -13.77
CA SER A 271 -2.07 -5.17 -14.03
C SER A 271 -1.67 -4.37 -12.80
N LEU A 272 -2.62 -3.82 -12.03
CA LEU A 272 -2.32 -3.09 -10.81
C LEU A 272 -1.76 -3.99 -9.70
N ASN A 273 -2.43 -5.12 -9.42
CA ASN A 273 -2.03 -6.00 -8.32
C ASN A 273 -0.70 -6.70 -8.61
N PHE A 274 -0.50 -7.26 -9.81
CA PHE A 274 0.75 -7.95 -10.12
C PHE A 274 1.94 -6.99 -10.23
N THR A 275 1.74 -5.78 -10.77
CA THR A 275 2.80 -4.76 -10.79
C THR A 275 3.18 -4.36 -9.38
N SER A 276 2.20 -4.08 -8.52
CA SER A 276 2.46 -3.77 -7.11
C SER A 276 3.17 -4.93 -6.39
N ALA A 277 2.67 -6.16 -6.55
CA ALA A 277 3.29 -7.36 -5.96
C ALA A 277 4.73 -7.58 -6.43
N ALA A 278 5.05 -7.31 -7.70
CA ALA A 278 6.41 -7.42 -8.22
C ALA A 278 7.38 -6.45 -7.51
N PHE A 279 6.99 -5.19 -7.34
CA PHE A 279 7.81 -4.21 -6.62
C PHE A 279 7.93 -4.52 -5.11
N LEU A 280 6.84 -4.96 -4.49
CA LEU A 280 6.86 -5.44 -3.10
C LEU A 280 7.80 -6.64 -2.94
N PHE A 281 7.80 -7.58 -3.89
CA PHE A 281 8.69 -8.74 -3.88
C PHE A 281 10.16 -8.36 -4.04
N ILE A 282 10.48 -7.35 -4.87
CA ILE A 282 11.84 -6.81 -4.96
C ILE A 282 12.28 -6.21 -3.62
N GLY A 283 11.39 -5.47 -2.95
CA GLY A 283 11.62 -4.96 -1.59
C GLY A 283 11.93 -6.10 -0.62
N PHE A 284 11.07 -7.12 -0.58
CA PHE A 284 11.24 -8.32 0.23
C PHE A 284 12.59 -9.01 0.04
N LEU A 285 13.04 -9.18 -1.21
CA LEU A 285 14.36 -9.78 -1.49
C LEU A 285 15.53 -8.94 -0.95
N LEU A 286 15.41 -7.61 -0.99
CA LEU A 286 16.41 -6.70 -0.42
C LEU A 286 16.40 -6.73 1.11
N ASP A 287 15.22 -6.86 1.73
CA ASP A 287 15.06 -7.03 3.17
C ASP A 287 15.59 -8.39 3.66
N VAL A 288 15.57 -9.44 2.84
CA VAL A 288 16.30 -10.70 3.14
C VAL A 288 17.80 -10.42 3.26
N GLY A 289 18.33 -9.53 2.42
CA GLY A 289 19.70 -9.02 2.52
C GLY A 289 19.96 -8.27 3.83
N VAL A 290 18.99 -7.46 4.29
CA VAL A 290 19.05 -6.78 5.60
C VAL A 290 19.10 -7.81 6.73
N PHE A 291 18.18 -8.78 6.73
CA PHE A 291 18.11 -9.85 7.73
C PHE A 291 19.43 -10.63 7.84
N CYS A 292 20.07 -10.99 6.72
CA CYS A 292 21.35 -11.70 6.74
C CYS A 292 22.51 -10.86 7.34
N ASN A 293 22.41 -9.53 7.31
CA ASN A 293 23.47 -8.63 7.78
C ASN A 293 23.19 -8.01 9.16
N VAL A 294 21.97 -8.14 9.69
CA VAL A 294 21.54 -7.48 10.93
C VAL A 294 22.27 -7.98 12.18
N ASP A 295 22.87 -9.16 12.12
CA ASP A 295 23.64 -9.77 13.22
C ASP A 295 24.80 -8.89 13.70
N LYS A 296 25.28 -7.99 12.82
CA LYS A 296 26.40 -7.09 13.08
C LYS A 296 25.95 -5.80 13.80
N LEU A 297 24.64 -5.58 13.96
CA LEU A 297 24.07 -4.37 14.56
C LEU A 297 23.80 -4.54 16.05
N LYS A 298 24.33 -3.65 16.88
CA LYS A 298 23.89 -3.46 18.27
C LYS A 298 22.78 -2.40 18.30
N ILE A 299 21.53 -2.82 18.57
CA ILE A 299 20.36 -1.91 18.59
C ILE A 299 20.11 -1.32 19.97
N TYR A 300 20.47 -2.01 21.04
CA TYR A 300 20.38 -1.47 22.38
C TYR A 300 21.80 -1.28 22.88
N ASP A 301 22.04 -0.11 23.45
CA ASP A 301 23.20 0.11 24.30
C ASP A 301 22.86 -0.68 25.57
N ASP A 302 23.26 -1.94 25.59
CA ASP A 302 23.00 -2.81 26.74
C ASP A 302 23.69 -2.21 27.99
N GLU A 303 23.04 -2.43 29.13
CA GLU A 303 23.56 -2.19 30.48
C GLU A 303 24.96 -2.80 30.71
N ASP A 304 25.45 -3.64 29.80
CA ASP A 304 26.84 -4.10 29.68
C ASP A 304 27.84 -2.94 29.65
N THR A 305 27.50 -1.78 29.09
CA THR A 305 28.41 -0.62 29.17
C THR A 305 28.52 -0.11 30.60
N ASN A 306 27.43 -0.12 31.38
CA ASN A 306 27.46 0.23 32.80
C ASN A 306 28.09 -0.88 33.65
N GLN A 307 27.92 -2.17 33.30
CA GLN A 307 28.58 -3.27 33.99
C GLN A 307 30.08 -3.34 33.68
N GLU A 308 30.52 -3.14 32.42
CA GLU A 308 31.93 -3.01 32.05
C GLU A 308 32.54 -1.72 32.63
N LEU A 309 31.85 -0.58 32.63
CA LEU A 309 32.33 0.63 33.32
C LEU A 309 32.38 0.44 34.84
N GLU A 310 31.43 -0.26 35.45
CA GLU A 310 31.46 -0.59 36.88
C GLU A 310 32.56 -1.60 37.22
N GLU A 311 32.79 -2.61 36.39
CA GLU A 311 33.87 -3.60 36.56
C GLU A 311 35.26 -2.98 36.33
N THR A 312 35.41 -2.13 35.31
CA THR A 312 36.66 -1.41 35.03
C THR A 312 36.94 -0.37 36.13
N THR A 313 35.91 0.29 36.67
CA THR A 313 36.03 1.21 37.80
C THR A 313 36.33 0.48 39.12
N LYS A 314 35.77 -0.72 39.35
CA LYS A 314 36.10 -1.57 40.51
C LYS A 314 37.53 -2.10 40.43
N GLN A 315 37.98 -2.60 39.28
CA GLN A 315 39.37 -3.03 39.07
C GLN A 315 40.38 -1.87 39.20
N GLY A 316 40.02 -0.66 38.75
CA GLY A 316 40.84 0.54 38.93
C GLY A 316 40.97 0.99 40.40
N LYS A 317 39.90 0.86 41.19
CA LYS A 317 39.90 1.16 42.64
C LYS A 317 40.69 0.13 43.45
N ASP A 318 40.58 -1.16 43.13
CA ASP A 318 41.35 -2.21 43.82
C ASP A 318 42.85 -2.10 43.56
N LYS A 319 43.26 -1.80 42.32
CA LYS A 319 44.69 -1.56 41.99
C LYS A 319 45.23 -0.33 42.72
N THR A 320 44.46 0.75 42.80
CA THR A 320 44.87 1.97 43.52
C THR A 320 45.00 1.73 45.03
N ASN A 321 44.07 0.99 45.64
CA ASN A 321 44.15 0.62 47.05
C ASN A 321 45.33 -0.32 47.34
N GLN A 322 45.66 -1.24 46.43
CA GLN A 322 46.80 -2.14 46.57
C GLN A 322 48.14 -1.41 46.48
N ILE A 323 48.25 -0.38 45.63
CA ILE A 323 49.43 0.49 45.53
C ILE A 323 49.59 1.35 46.80
N LEU A 324 48.51 1.95 47.31
CA LEU A 324 48.52 2.73 48.56
C LEU A 324 48.88 1.89 49.80
N LEU A 325 48.52 0.61 49.82
CA LEU A 325 48.90 -0.33 50.89
C LEU A 325 50.38 -0.76 50.80
N LEU A 326 50.96 -0.80 49.60
CA LEU A 326 52.38 -1.07 49.40
C LEU A 326 53.23 0.16 49.76
N ASP A 327 52.79 1.37 49.41
CA ASP A 327 53.47 2.61 49.82
C ASP A 327 53.43 2.82 51.35
N ASN A 328 52.31 2.50 52.02
CA ASN A 328 52.24 2.58 53.49
C ASN A 328 53.09 1.51 54.19
N LYS A 329 53.30 0.33 53.57
CA LYS A 329 54.23 -0.69 54.09
C LYS A 329 55.70 -0.34 53.83
N GLY A 330 55.99 0.42 52.78
CA GLY A 330 57.32 0.97 52.52
C GLY A 330 57.75 2.06 53.52
N LEU A 331 56.79 2.83 54.05
CA LEU A 331 57.06 3.92 55.00
C LEU A 331 57.20 3.48 56.48
N ASN A 332 56.69 2.30 56.85
CA ASN A 332 56.85 1.75 58.21
C ASN A 332 58.04 0.79 58.37
N GLY A 333 58.88 0.63 57.33
CA GLY A 333 60.04 -0.27 57.33
C GLY A 333 61.40 0.36 57.64
N SER A 334 61.47 1.67 57.90
CA SER A 334 62.73 2.37 58.17
C SER A 334 62.65 3.19 59.47
N ASN A 335 62.52 2.48 60.59
CA ASN A 335 62.94 3.01 61.89
C ASN A 335 63.29 1.87 62.85
N GLY A 336 64.59 1.71 63.10
CA GLY A 336 65.09 1.00 64.28
C GLY A 336 66.03 -0.18 64.00
N LYS A 337 67.33 0.11 63.87
CA LYS A 337 68.39 -0.29 64.83
C LYS A 337 69.78 -0.16 64.20
N ILE A 338 70.51 0.88 64.60
CA ILE A 338 71.97 0.79 64.77
C ILE A 338 72.18 0.90 66.28
N SER A 339 72.70 -0.17 66.86
CA SER A 339 73.01 -0.37 68.27
C SER A 339 74.38 0.22 68.62
N GLU A 340 74.48 0.79 69.82
CA GLU A 340 75.72 0.96 70.57
C GLU A 340 76.35 -0.41 70.85
N GLU A 341 77.63 -0.57 70.48
CA GLU A 341 78.76 -1.07 71.27
C GLU A 341 80.06 -0.85 70.47
#